data_AF-A0A521Y0G9-F1
#
_entry.id   AF-A0A521Y0G9-F1
#
_cell.length_a   1.000
_cell.length_b   1.000
_cell.length_c   1.000
_cell.angle_alpha   90.00
_cell.angle_beta   90.00
_cell.angle_gamma   90.00
#
_symmetry.space_group_name_H-M   'P 1'
#
loop_
_entity.id
_entity.type
_entity.pdbx_description
1 polymer ?
#
loop_
_entity_poly.entity_id
_entity_poly.type
_entity_poly.pdbx_seq_one_letter_code
_entity_poly.pdbx_strand_id
1 'polypeptide(L)'
;HLRSIALAADAGAAVVVVHLGGVGNRLLAGERRLRSMYDRREVLPDEWAAAVDEAVRERAALAAPSLDAARRSLETLAEQTSLRGVTLGIETRLHYHEIPLPQEAVDLFAPYPPEVVGYVHDVGHAEVHHRLGVTDRSAWWDLLGPRLVELHLHDVRGLLDHRAPGNGDVDFTWLAARIAEANPRAQRTFEIDQVEPDDDLARAVEVLAAAGIVERD
;
A
#
# COMPACT_ATOMS: atom_id res chain seq x y z
N HIS A 1 -17.23 8.80 0.13
CA HIS A 1 -16.20 9.27 -0.81
C HIS A 1 -16.56 10.57 -1.54
N LEU A 2 -17.71 10.71 -2.23
CA LEU A 2 -18.00 11.94 -3.02
C LEU A 2 -17.94 13.26 -2.23
N ARG A 3 -18.49 13.29 -1.01
CA ARG A 3 -18.40 14.47 -0.14
C ARG A 3 -16.96 14.78 0.29
N SER A 4 -16.17 13.73 0.53
CA SER A 4 -14.74 13.84 0.87
C SER A 4 -13.94 14.41 -0.30
N ILE A 5 -14.23 13.99 -1.53
CA ILE A 5 -13.61 14.53 -2.74
C ILE A 5 -13.94 16.02 -2.91
N ALA A 6 -15.19 16.42 -2.69
CA ALA A 6 -15.57 17.83 -2.74
C ALA A 6 -14.82 18.65 -1.68
N LEU A 7 -14.78 18.16 -0.43
CA LEU A 7 -14.06 18.83 0.66
C LEU A 7 -12.56 18.94 0.37
N ALA A 8 -11.93 17.89 -0.16
CA ALA A 8 -10.52 17.89 -0.51
C ALA A 8 -10.20 18.93 -1.58
N ALA A 9 -11.05 19.03 -2.61
CA ALA A 9 -10.94 20.07 -3.64
C ALA A 9 -11.09 21.48 -3.04
N ASP A 10 -12.08 21.69 -2.17
CA ASP A 10 -12.29 22.98 -1.50
C ASP A 10 -11.12 23.36 -0.57
N ALA A 11 -10.44 22.36 0.00
CA ALA A 11 -9.25 22.53 0.83
C ALA A 11 -7.95 22.69 0.01
N GLY A 12 -7.99 22.57 -1.32
CA GLY A 12 -6.82 22.64 -2.20
C GLY A 12 -5.91 21.41 -2.14
N ALA A 13 -6.42 20.26 -1.67
CA ALA A 13 -5.67 19.01 -1.67
C ALA A 13 -5.51 18.49 -3.11
N ALA A 14 -4.31 18.01 -3.43
CA ALA A 14 -4.02 17.48 -4.76
C ALA A 14 -4.41 15.99 -4.91
N VAL A 15 -4.44 15.23 -3.82
CA VAL A 15 -4.71 13.79 -3.80
C VAL A 15 -5.82 13.48 -2.79
N VAL A 16 -6.71 12.54 -3.15
CA VAL A 16 -7.64 11.89 -2.22
C VAL A 16 -7.34 10.41 -2.21
N VAL A 17 -6.90 9.89 -1.08
CA VAL A 17 -6.61 8.45 -0.89
C VAL A 17 -7.89 7.69 -0.59
N VAL A 18 -8.09 6.55 -1.26
CA VAL A 18 -9.20 5.63 -0.99
C VAL A 18 -8.74 4.18 -0.99
N HIS A 19 -9.50 3.35 -0.28
CA HIS A 19 -9.37 1.90 -0.30
C HIS A 19 -10.49 1.31 -1.16
N LEU A 20 -10.16 0.35 -2.02
CA LEU A 20 -11.13 -0.27 -2.93
C LEU A 20 -11.89 -1.45 -2.31
N GLY A 21 -11.61 -1.76 -1.04
CA GLY A 21 -12.24 -2.83 -0.28
C GLY A 21 -11.46 -4.14 -0.36
N GLY A 22 -12.17 -5.27 -0.31
CA GLY A 22 -11.55 -6.58 -0.29
C GLY A 22 -12.48 -7.73 -0.63
N VAL A 23 -11.90 -8.91 -0.64
CA VAL A 23 -12.57 -10.19 -0.81
C VAL A 23 -13.22 -10.59 0.51
N GLY A 24 -14.51 -10.30 0.64
CA GLY A 24 -15.22 -10.42 1.92
C GLY A 24 -14.94 -9.24 2.86
N ASN A 25 -15.26 -9.40 4.14
CA ASN A 25 -15.12 -8.37 5.18
C ASN A 25 -14.21 -8.79 6.35
N ARG A 26 -13.50 -9.92 6.19
CA ARG A 26 -12.63 -10.53 7.19
C ARG A 26 -11.48 -11.22 6.47
N LEU A 27 -10.38 -11.39 7.19
CA LEU A 27 -9.27 -12.24 6.74
C LEU A 27 -9.79 -13.59 6.22
N LEU A 28 -9.20 -14.05 5.12
CA LEU A 28 -9.43 -15.41 4.62
C LEU A 28 -8.74 -16.44 5.51
N ALA A 29 -9.12 -17.71 5.41
CA ALA A 29 -8.60 -18.75 6.29
C ALA A 29 -7.11 -19.00 6.03
N GLY A 30 -6.71 -19.05 4.76
CA GLY A 30 -5.32 -19.19 4.32
C GLY A 30 -4.46 -18.02 4.78
N GLU A 31 -4.95 -16.78 4.65
CA GLU A 31 -4.21 -15.60 5.15
C GLU A 31 -4.02 -15.64 6.68
N ARG A 32 -5.06 -16.00 7.44
CA ARG A 32 -4.94 -16.20 8.91
C ARG A 32 -3.89 -17.25 9.25
N ARG A 33 -3.91 -18.39 8.53
CA ARG A 33 -2.96 -19.48 8.74
C ARG A 33 -1.53 -18.99 8.48
N LEU A 34 -1.30 -18.31 7.37
CA LEU A 34 0.00 -17.71 7.04
C LEU A 34 0.51 -16.79 8.15
N ARG A 35 -0.30 -15.81 8.56
CA ARG A 35 0.09 -14.88 9.63
C ARG A 35 0.44 -15.61 10.94
N SER A 36 -0.30 -16.67 11.30
CA SER A 36 -0.03 -17.46 12.51
C SER A 36 1.27 -18.30 12.45
N MET A 37 1.75 -18.60 11.24
CA MET A 37 2.94 -19.42 11.00
C MET A 37 4.21 -18.58 10.85
N TYR A 38 4.09 -17.26 10.65
CA TYR A 38 5.19 -16.38 10.24
C TYR A 38 6.44 -16.53 11.10
N ASP A 39 6.32 -16.54 12.43
CA ASP A 39 7.48 -16.63 13.34
C ASP A 39 8.22 -17.98 13.27
N ARG A 40 7.59 -19.01 12.70
CA ARG A 40 8.15 -20.37 12.56
C ARG A 40 8.40 -20.77 11.10
N ARG A 41 8.22 -19.85 10.15
CA ARG A 41 8.32 -20.13 8.70
C ARG A 41 9.67 -20.75 8.30
N GLU A 42 10.76 -20.33 8.96
CA GLU A 42 12.12 -20.78 8.63
C GLU A 42 12.38 -22.24 9.02
N VAL A 43 11.66 -22.76 10.03
CA VAL A 43 11.78 -24.16 10.48
C VAL A 43 10.70 -25.07 9.89
N LEU A 44 9.79 -24.51 9.08
CA LEU A 44 8.67 -25.21 8.41
C LEU A 44 8.55 -24.76 6.93
N PRO A 45 9.61 -24.89 6.11
CA PRO A 45 9.62 -24.31 4.76
C PRO A 45 8.59 -24.92 3.82
N ASP A 46 8.35 -26.23 3.91
CA ASP A 46 7.38 -26.93 3.05
C ASP A 46 5.94 -26.58 3.43
N GLU A 47 5.63 -26.54 4.74
CA GLU A 47 4.31 -26.14 5.21
C GLU A 47 4.04 -24.66 4.97
N TRP A 48 5.08 -23.81 5.02
CA TRP A 48 5.01 -22.41 4.67
C TRP A 48 4.65 -22.23 3.19
N ALA A 49 5.41 -22.87 2.29
CA ALA A 49 5.14 -22.82 0.86
C ALA A 49 3.72 -23.30 0.53
N ALA A 50 3.28 -24.41 1.14
CA ALA A 50 1.93 -24.92 0.97
C ALA A 50 0.84 -23.95 1.49
N ALA A 51 1.11 -23.23 2.59
CA ALA A 51 0.19 -22.24 3.14
C ALA A 51 0.11 -20.97 2.26
N VAL A 52 1.22 -20.55 1.64
CA VAL A 52 1.24 -19.43 0.68
C VAL A 52 0.35 -19.78 -0.51
N ASP A 53 0.59 -20.96 -1.08
CA ASP A 53 -0.18 -21.53 -2.18
C ASP A 53 -1.68 -21.63 -1.88
N GLU A 54 -2.04 -22.06 -0.67
CA GLU A 54 -3.42 -22.13 -0.21
C GLU A 54 -4.08 -20.75 -0.16
N ALA A 55 -3.43 -19.75 0.45
CA ALA A 55 -3.96 -18.40 0.56
C ALA A 55 -4.15 -17.74 -0.82
N VAL A 56 -3.18 -17.92 -1.73
CA VAL A 56 -3.25 -17.42 -3.11
C VAL A 56 -4.44 -18.04 -3.84
N ARG A 57 -4.61 -19.37 -3.79
CA ARG A 57 -5.74 -20.06 -4.43
C ARG A 57 -7.09 -19.68 -3.84
N GLU A 58 -7.19 -19.59 -2.52
CA GLU A 58 -8.43 -19.21 -1.82
C GLU A 58 -8.88 -17.81 -2.26
N ARG A 59 -7.97 -16.82 -2.25
CA ARG A 59 -8.29 -15.47 -2.68
C ARG A 59 -8.66 -15.42 -4.16
N ALA A 60 -7.88 -16.06 -5.02
CA ALA A 60 -8.12 -16.06 -6.47
C ALA A 60 -9.50 -16.61 -6.84
N ALA A 61 -9.99 -17.63 -6.13
CA ALA A 61 -11.32 -18.20 -6.34
C ALA A 61 -12.48 -17.24 -6.01
N LEU A 62 -12.22 -16.19 -5.23
CA LEU A 62 -13.24 -15.30 -4.66
C LEU A 62 -13.10 -13.84 -5.11
N ALA A 63 -11.98 -13.45 -5.74
CA ALA A 63 -11.66 -12.04 -6.00
C ALA A 63 -12.50 -11.37 -7.08
N ALA A 64 -12.93 -12.11 -8.11
CA ALA A 64 -13.52 -11.52 -9.31
C ALA A 64 -14.73 -10.59 -9.03
N PRO A 65 -15.73 -10.96 -8.19
CA PRO A 65 -16.85 -10.08 -7.89
C PRO A 65 -16.43 -8.77 -7.17
N SER A 66 -15.42 -8.84 -6.30
CA SER A 66 -14.89 -7.66 -5.61
C SER A 66 -14.14 -6.75 -6.57
N LEU A 67 -13.36 -7.30 -7.50
CA LEU A 67 -12.67 -6.53 -8.54
C LEU A 67 -13.66 -5.84 -9.49
N ASP A 68 -14.75 -6.50 -9.87
CA ASP A 68 -15.81 -5.90 -10.67
C ASP A 68 -16.51 -4.75 -9.93
N ALA A 69 -16.74 -4.92 -8.63
CA ALA A 69 -17.30 -3.87 -7.78
C ALA A 69 -16.34 -2.68 -7.62
N ALA A 70 -15.03 -2.94 -7.45
CA ALA A 70 -14.01 -1.90 -7.43
C ALA A 70 -13.95 -1.14 -8.74
N ARG A 71 -14.01 -1.84 -9.89
CA ARG A 71 -14.03 -1.20 -11.22
C ARG A 71 -15.19 -0.20 -11.38
N ARG A 72 -16.41 -0.60 -11.00
CA ARG A 72 -17.59 0.29 -11.03
C ARG A 72 -17.45 1.48 -10.08
N SER A 73 -16.92 1.23 -8.88
CA SER A 73 -16.70 2.30 -7.89
C SER A 73 -15.65 3.29 -8.39
N LEU A 74 -14.56 2.77 -8.97
CA LEU A 74 -13.46 3.55 -9.50
C LEU A 74 -13.90 4.46 -10.64
N GLU A 75 -14.77 3.97 -11.54
CA GLU A 75 -15.36 4.79 -12.60
C GLU A 75 -16.08 6.02 -12.05
N THR A 76 -16.95 5.82 -11.06
CA THR A 76 -17.69 6.93 -10.42
C THR A 76 -16.75 7.89 -9.71
N LEU A 77 -15.74 7.38 -8.99
CA LEU A 77 -14.81 8.23 -8.24
C LEU A 77 -13.88 9.01 -9.16
N ALA A 78 -13.35 8.37 -10.20
CA ALA A 78 -12.44 8.97 -11.17
C ALA A 78 -13.10 10.11 -11.97
N GLU A 79 -14.38 9.96 -12.35
CA GLU A 79 -15.13 11.05 -12.97
C GLU A 79 -15.19 12.27 -12.04
N GLN A 80 -15.48 12.04 -10.76
CA GLN A 80 -15.68 13.12 -9.78
C GLN A 80 -14.38 13.81 -9.37
N THR A 81 -13.27 13.08 -9.27
CA THR A 81 -11.95 13.66 -9.00
C THR A 81 -11.42 14.42 -10.22
N SER A 82 -11.61 13.88 -11.43
CA SER A 82 -11.22 14.54 -12.69
C SER A 82 -11.90 15.91 -12.87
N LEU A 83 -13.22 16.00 -12.64
CA LEU A 83 -13.97 17.27 -12.71
C LEU A 83 -13.45 18.36 -11.76
N ARG A 84 -12.70 17.97 -10.72
CA ARG A 84 -12.22 18.85 -9.66
C ARG A 84 -10.71 19.07 -9.71
N GLY A 85 -10.00 18.46 -10.67
CA GLY A 85 -8.55 18.54 -10.77
C GLY A 85 -7.82 17.92 -9.58
N VAL A 86 -8.44 16.92 -8.94
CA VAL A 86 -7.86 16.15 -7.83
C VAL A 86 -7.47 14.78 -8.35
N THR A 87 -6.35 14.22 -7.91
CA THR A 87 -5.97 12.84 -8.22
C THR A 87 -6.60 11.88 -7.22
N LEU A 88 -7.19 10.79 -7.70
CA LEU A 88 -7.65 9.69 -6.86
C LEU A 88 -6.46 8.76 -6.59
N GLY A 89 -5.94 8.77 -5.37
CA GLY A 89 -4.89 7.87 -4.93
C GLY A 89 -5.45 6.53 -4.45
N ILE A 90 -4.96 5.43 -5.01
CA ILE A 90 -5.33 4.07 -4.58
C ILE A 90 -4.16 3.47 -3.81
N GLU A 91 -4.41 3.19 -2.53
CA GLU A 91 -3.42 2.68 -1.58
C GLU A 91 -3.20 1.17 -1.73
N THR A 92 -1.94 0.73 -1.63
CA THR A 92 -1.62 -0.66 -1.29
C THR A 92 -2.29 -1.05 0.03
N ARG A 93 -2.67 -2.31 0.19
CA ARG A 93 -3.45 -2.77 1.35
C ARG A 93 -2.67 -3.75 2.22
N LEU A 94 -2.91 -3.73 3.53
CA LEU A 94 -2.22 -4.56 4.52
C LEU A 94 -2.57 -6.04 4.41
N HIS A 95 -3.84 -6.33 4.20
CA HIS A 95 -4.34 -7.69 4.22
C HIS A 95 -4.41 -8.25 2.80
N TYR A 96 -3.94 -9.48 2.64
CA TYR A 96 -3.86 -10.12 1.34
C TYR A 96 -5.22 -10.24 0.66
N HIS A 97 -6.29 -10.49 1.43
CA HIS A 97 -7.65 -10.52 0.88
C HIS A 97 -8.16 -9.16 0.36
N GLU A 98 -7.50 -8.04 0.67
CA GLU A 98 -7.89 -6.73 0.17
C GLU A 98 -7.48 -6.54 -1.31
N ILE A 99 -8.07 -5.51 -1.94
CA ILE A 99 -7.80 -5.17 -3.34
C ILE A 99 -7.31 -3.72 -3.43
N PRO A 100 -6.39 -3.42 -4.37
CA PRO A 100 -5.85 -4.33 -5.38
C PRO A 100 -4.51 -5.01 -4.98
N LEU A 101 -4.15 -6.09 -5.68
CA LEU A 101 -2.76 -6.54 -5.87
C LEU A 101 -2.08 -5.78 -7.02
N PRO A 102 -0.73 -5.81 -7.19
CA PRO A 102 -0.05 -5.03 -8.22
C PRO A 102 -0.62 -5.22 -9.63
N GLN A 103 -0.86 -6.46 -10.05
CA GLN A 103 -1.39 -6.77 -11.38
C GLN A 103 -2.86 -6.33 -11.53
N GLU A 104 -3.66 -6.46 -10.47
CA GLU A 104 -5.04 -5.99 -10.46
C GLU A 104 -5.12 -4.47 -10.56
N ALA A 105 -4.18 -3.76 -9.91
CA ALA A 105 -4.08 -2.32 -9.98
C ALA A 105 -3.71 -1.83 -11.39
N VAL A 106 -2.82 -2.53 -12.10
CA VAL A 106 -2.52 -2.25 -13.52
C VAL A 106 -3.82 -2.27 -14.35
N ASP A 107 -4.62 -3.34 -14.21
CA ASP A 107 -5.87 -3.51 -14.95
C ASP A 107 -6.97 -2.53 -14.53
N LEU A 108 -6.99 -2.12 -13.25
CA LEU A 108 -7.93 -1.14 -12.74
C LEU A 108 -7.56 0.28 -13.18
N PHE A 109 -6.28 0.61 -13.27
CA PHE A 109 -5.82 1.97 -13.58
C PHE A 109 -5.69 2.22 -15.08
N ALA A 110 -5.57 1.17 -15.90
CA ALA A 110 -5.43 1.26 -17.36
C ALA A 110 -6.42 2.21 -18.07
N PRO A 111 -7.72 2.29 -17.69
CA PRO A 111 -8.67 3.19 -18.33
C PRO A 111 -8.46 4.68 -18.04
N TYR A 112 -7.63 5.02 -17.05
CA TYR A 112 -7.51 6.38 -16.55
C TYR A 112 -6.10 6.93 -16.73
N PRO A 113 -5.98 8.23 -17.06
CA PRO A 113 -4.69 8.87 -17.13
C PRO A 113 -4.08 9.01 -15.72
N PRO A 114 -2.74 9.04 -15.56
CA PRO A 114 -2.08 9.05 -14.26
C PRO A 114 -2.49 10.20 -13.33
N GLU A 115 -2.86 11.34 -13.89
CA GLU A 115 -3.31 12.51 -13.13
C GLU A 115 -4.71 12.34 -12.52
N VAL A 116 -5.52 11.39 -13.00
CA VAL A 116 -6.86 11.12 -12.46
C VAL A 116 -6.84 9.96 -11.47
N VAL A 117 -6.13 8.87 -11.80
CA VAL A 117 -5.97 7.70 -10.91
C VAL A 117 -4.48 7.39 -10.74
N GLY A 118 -4.02 7.56 -9.51
CA GLY A 118 -2.65 7.38 -9.07
C GLY A 118 -2.48 6.23 -8.08
N TYR A 119 -1.23 5.82 -7.93
CA TYR A 119 -0.78 4.78 -7.02
C TYR A 119 -0.26 5.42 -5.72
N VAL A 120 -0.76 4.94 -4.57
CA VAL A 120 -0.24 5.32 -3.24
C VAL A 120 0.49 4.12 -2.65
N HIS A 121 1.79 4.31 -2.38
CA HIS A 121 2.64 3.27 -1.80
C HIS A 121 2.62 3.37 -0.27
N ASP A 122 1.84 2.53 0.37
CA ASP A 122 2.03 2.24 1.79
C ASP A 122 3.19 1.25 1.95
N VAL A 123 4.23 1.71 2.64
CA VAL A 123 5.48 0.98 2.85
C VAL A 123 5.25 -0.30 3.65
N GLY A 124 4.50 -0.22 4.75
CA GLY A 124 4.33 -1.36 5.63
C GLY A 124 3.41 -2.42 5.05
N HIS A 125 2.37 -2.02 4.32
CA HIS A 125 1.48 -2.93 3.61
C HIS A 125 2.24 -3.76 2.57
N ALA A 126 3.03 -3.10 1.72
CA ALA A 126 3.85 -3.78 0.72
C ALA A 126 4.91 -4.69 1.36
N GLU A 127 5.53 -4.25 2.46
CA GLU A 127 6.49 -5.02 3.23
C GLU A 127 5.88 -6.29 3.83
N VAL A 128 4.72 -6.19 4.48
CA VAL A 128 4.01 -7.30 5.09
C VAL A 128 3.64 -8.34 4.04
N HIS A 129 3.15 -7.93 2.87
CA HIS A 129 2.87 -8.86 1.77
C HIS A 129 4.13 -9.60 1.28
N HIS A 130 5.26 -8.89 1.18
CA HIS A 130 6.53 -9.49 0.79
C HIS A 130 7.05 -10.49 1.84
N ARG A 131 6.95 -10.15 3.13
CA ARG A 131 7.30 -11.05 4.24
C ARG A 131 6.42 -12.30 4.29
N LEU A 132 5.14 -12.15 3.95
CA LEU A 132 4.19 -13.27 3.82
C LEU A 132 4.41 -14.10 2.55
N GLY A 133 5.26 -13.67 1.62
CA GLY A 133 5.54 -14.38 0.37
C GLY A 133 4.39 -14.36 -0.64
N VAL A 134 3.35 -13.56 -0.41
CA VAL A 134 2.15 -13.50 -1.26
C VAL A 134 2.25 -12.45 -2.38
N THR A 135 3.17 -11.48 -2.25
CA THR A 135 3.46 -10.49 -3.29
C THR A 135 4.88 -9.95 -3.09
N ASP A 136 5.69 -9.95 -4.14
CA ASP A 136 7.00 -9.27 -4.10
C ASP A 136 6.79 -7.75 -4.01
N ARG A 137 7.39 -7.09 -3.01
CA ARG A 137 7.33 -5.63 -2.84
C ARG A 137 7.74 -4.88 -4.12
N SER A 138 8.69 -5.41 -4.89
CA SER A 138 9.23 -4.80 -6.11
C SER A 138 8.17 -4.71 -7.21
N ALA A 139 7.21 -5.64 -7.25
CA ALA A 139 6.17 -5.66 -8.27
C ALA A 139 5.32 -4.38 -8.27
N TRP A 140 5.10 -3.76 -7.10
CA TRP A 140 4.42 -2.47 -7.02
C TRP A 140 5.18 -1.36 -7.75
N TRP A 141 6.50 -1.32 -7.60
CA TRP A 141 7.36 -0.32 -8.24
C TRP A 141 7.53 -0.58 -9.72
N ASP A 142 7.80 -1.83 -10.09
CA ASP A 142 8.06 -2.23 -11.47
C ASP A 142 6.82 -2.05 -12.36
N LEU A 143 5.61 -2.25 -11.80
CA LEU A 143 4.35 -2.13 -12.55
C LEU A 143 3.68 -0.76 -12.43
N LEU A 144 3.76 -0.11 -11.26
CA LEU A 144 3.00 1.11 -10.97
C LEU A 144 3.86 2.31 -10.57
N GLY A 145 5.19 2.19 -10.55
CA GLY A 145 6.10 3.30 -10.25
C GLY A 145 5.79 4.59 -11.02
N PRO A 146 5.55 4.56 -12.35
CA PRO A 146 5.17 5.74 -13.12
C PRO A 146 3.83 6.38 -12.72
N ARG A 147 3.01 5.68 -11.92
CA ARG A 147 1.73 6.17 -11.40
C ARG A 147 1.83 6.61 -9.93
N LEU A 148 3.01 6.54 -9.30
CA LEU A 148 3.19 6.91 -7.90
C LEU A 148 2.85 8.39 -7.66
N VAL A 149 1.91 8.66 -6.76
CA VAL A 149 1.49 10.02 -6.38
C VAL A 149 1.77 10.34 -4.93
N GLU A 150 1.77 9.35 -4.04
CA GLU A 150 1.98 9.53 -2.61
C GLU A 150 2.58 8.28 -1.97
N LEU A 151 3.27 8.47 -0.84
CA LEU A 151 3.77 7.43 0.03
C LEU A 151 3.22 7.61 1.45
N HIS A 152 2.83 6.50 2.07
CA HIS A 152 2.62 6.43 3.52
C HIS A 152 3.85 5.77 4.14
N LEU A 153 4.57 6.56 4.94
CA LEU A 153 5.88 6.24 5.49
C LEU A 153 5.73 5.76 6.93
N HIS A 154 6.12 4.51 7.14
CA HIS A 154 6.27 3.87 8.43
C HIS A 154 7.21 2.68 8.31
N ASP A 155 7.58 2.11 9.44
CA ASP A 155 8.45 0.96 9.57
C ASP A 155 7.67 -0.29 9.96
N VAL A 156 8.30 -1.44 9.77
CA VAL A 156 7.71 -2.75 10.05
C VAL A 156 8.66 -3.58 10.90
N ARG A 157 8.13 -4.28 11.90
CA ARG A 157 8.86 -5.28 12.68
C ARG A 157 8.11 -6.60 12.69
N GLY A 158 8.71 -7.65 12.13
CA GLY A 158 7.97 -8.89 11.85
C GLY A 158 6.82 -8.62 10.88
N LEU A 159 5.57 -8.78 11.31
CA LEU A 159 4.37 -8.40 10.54
C LEU A 159 3.62 -7.19 11.12
N LEU A 160 4.18 -6.54 12.14
CA LEU A 160 3.59 -5.34 12.74
C LEU A 160 4.12 -4.10 12.00
N ASP A 161 3.21 -3.43 11.29
CA ASP A 161 3.45 -2.17 10.59
C ASP A 161 3.10 -0.95 11.46
N HIS A 162 3.07 0.23 10.86
CA HIS A 162 2.83 1.53 11.51
C HIS A 162 3.81 1.88 12.62
N ARG A 163 5.02 1.29 12.61
CA ARG A 163 6.09 1.66 13.55
C ARG A 163 6.76 2.94 13.07
N ALA A 164 7.32 3.71 13.99
CA ALA A 164 8.13 4.87 13.58
C ALA A 164 9.37 4.39 12.76
N PRO A 165 9.73 5.01 11.62
CA PRO A 165 11.00 4.76 10.93
C PRO A 165 12.20 4.69 11.89
N GLY A 166 12.90 3.55 11.87
CA GLY A 166 13.96 3.22 12.83
C GLY A 166 13.51 2.38 14.03
N ASN A 167 12.22 2.02 14.10
CA ASN A 167 11.64 1.06 15.04
C ASN A 167 11.23 -0.26 14.37
N GLY A 168 11.70 -0.51 13.16
CA GLY A 168 11.56 -1.76 12.44
C GLY A 168 12.85 -2.11 11.70
N ASP A 169 12.68 -2.77 10.57
CA ASP A 169 13.77 -3.25 9.72
C ASP A 169 13.46 -3.10 8.21
N VAL A 170 12.64 -2.10 7.85
CA VAL A 170 12.48 -1.71 6.43
C VAL A 170 13.79 -1.15 5.87
N ASP A 171 14.17 -1.59 4.66
CA ASP A 171 15.31 -1.03 3.93
C ASP A 171 14.94 0.31 3.28
N PHE A 172 15.11 1.39 4.05
CA PHE A 172 14.87 2.75 3.57
C PHE A 172 15.87 3.21 2.50
N THR A 173 17.06 2.59 2.39
CA THR A 173 18.01 2.91 1.30
C THR A 173 17.47 2.39 -0.03
N TRP A 174 16.98 1.14 -0.04
CA TRP A 174 16.29 0.58 -1.20
C TRP A 174 15.04 1.39 -1.56
N LEU A 175 14.23 1.77 -0.56
CA LEU A 175 13.03 2.57 -0.79
C LEU A 175 13.37 3.93 -1.43
N ALA A 176 14.40 4.62 -0.93
CA ALA A 176 14.85 5.89 -1.50
C ALA A 176 15.24 5.76 -2.99
N ALA A 177 15.96 4.70 -3.35
CA ALA A 177 16.34 4.42 -4.74
C ALA A 177 15.10 4.21 -5.62
N ARG A 178 14.10 3.46 -5.14
CA ARG A 178 12.83 3.22 -5.86
C ARG A 178 12.01 4.51 -6.04
N ILE A 179 11.95 5.36 -5.03
CA ILE A 179 11.28 6.67 -5.12
C ILE A 179 11.95 7.55 -6.18
N ALA A 180 13.28 7.60 -6.18
CA ALA A 180 14.05 8.40 -7.13
C ALA A 180 13.85 7.95 -8.59
N GLU A 181 13.74 6.63 -8.82
CA GLU A 181 13.45 6.05 -10.14
C GLU A 181 12.01 6.32 -10.59
N ALA A 182 11.04 6.18 -9.69
CA ALA A 182 9.62 6.26 -10.00
C ALA A 182 9.11 7.71 -10.11
N ASN A 183 9.02 8.40 -8.99
CA ASN A 183 8.56 9.79 -8.93
C ASN A 183 9.12 10.48 -7.66
N PRO A 184 10.25 11.20 -7.76
CA PRO A 184 10.85 11.87 -6.61
C PRO A 184 9.97 12.98 -6.01
N ARG A 185 8.96 13.44 -6.76
CA ARG A 185 8.00 14.48 -6.33
C ARG A 185 6.70 13.92 -5.75
N ALA A 186 6.58 12.60 -5.58
CA ALA A 186 5.43 12.01 -4.88
C ALA A 186 5.29 12.59 -3.48
N GLN A 187 4.06 12.80 -3.03
CA GLN A 187 3.78 13.27 -1.66
C GLN A 187 4.25 12.25 -0.64
N ARG A 188 4.57 12.71 0.57
CA ARG A 188 5.10 11.87 1.64
C ARG A 188 4.33 12.20 2.91
N THR A 189 3.65 11.20 3.43
CA THR A 189 2.84 11.30 4.64
C THR A 189 3.34 10.26 5.62
N PHE A 190 3.39 10.57 6.91
CA PHE A 190 3.68 9.59 7.95
C PHE A 190 2.38 8.90 8.38
N GLU A 191 2.37 7.57 8.40
CA GLU A 191 1.26 6.77 8.95
C GLU A 191 1.78 5.90 10.08
N ILE A 192 1.95 6.53 11.25
CA ILE A 192 2.54 5.90 12.44
C ILE A 192 1.45 5.76 13.49
N ASP A 193 1.41 4.60 14.16
CA ASP A 193 0.46 4.37 15.23
C ASP A 193 0.73 5.36 16.39
N GLN A 194 -0.33 6.01 16.86
CA GLN A 194 -0.30 6.99 17.95
C GLN A 194 0.25 6.45 19.28
N VAL A 195 0.42 5.13 19.42
CA VAL A 195 1.08 4.53 20.58
C VAL A 195 2.61 4.66 20.56
N GLU A 196 3.21 4.98 19.41
CA GLU A 196 4.65 5.23 19.31
C GLU A 196 5.00 6.54 20.05
N PRO A 197 6.08 6.57 20.86
CA PRO A 197 6.49 7.77 21.58
C PRO A 197 6.86 8.95 20.65
N ASP A 198 6.59 10.19 21.08
CA ASP A 198 6.95 11.40 20.33
C ASP A 198 8.45 11.48 19.97
N ASP A 199 9.32 11.01 20.87
CA ASP A 199 10.77 10.95 20.62
C ASP A 199 11.13 10.03 19.44
N ASP A 200 10.35 8.96 19.25
CA ASP A 200 10.52 8.06 18.10
C ASP A 200 10.02 8.69 16.81
N LEU A 201 8.98 9.53 16.87
CA LEU A 201 8.52 10.30 15.72
C LEU A 201 9.57 11.35 15.29
N ALA A 202 10.20 12.04 16.24
CA ALA A 202 11.29 12.95 15.94
C ALA A 202 12.47 12.23 15.28
N ARG A 203 12.85 11.06 15.80
CA ARG A 203 13.91 10.22 15.24
C ARG A 203 13.55 9.66 13.86
N ALA A 204 12.28 9.36 13.60
CA ALA A 204 11.83 8.87 12.31
C ALA A 204 12.12 9.86 11.17
N VAL A 205 11.94 11.16 11.41
CA VAL A 205 12.31 12.21 10.45
C VAL A 205 13.81 12.15 10.15
N GLU A 206 14.64 11.94 11.17
CA GLU A 206 16.10 11.85 10.98
C GLU A 206 16.51 10.61 10.18
N VAL A 207 15.89 9.46 10.45
CA VAL A 207 16.12 8.21 9.74
C VAL A 207 15.79 8.36 8.25
N LEU A 208 14.61 8.90 7.95
CA LEU A 208 14.18 9.10 6.56
C LEU A 208 14.99 10.18 5.86
N ALA A 209 15.41 11.23 6.56
CA ALA A 209 16.27 12.27 5.99
C ALA A 209 17.67 11.73 5.67
N ALA A 210 18.24 10.91 6.55
CA ALA A 210 19.51 10.24 6.31
C ALA A 210 19.46 9.29 5.11
N ALA A 211 18.31 8.66 4.86
CA ALA A 211 18.06 7.85 3.66
C ALA A 211 17.78 8.69 2.39
N GLY A 212 17.60 10.01 2.50
CA GLY A 212 17.25 10.88 1.38
C GLY A 212 15.78 10.77 0.93
N ILE A 213 14.89 10.27 1.80
CA ILE A 213 13.46 10.16 1.51
C ILE A 213 12.75 11.47 1.80
N VAL A 214 13.06 12.14 2.90
CA VAL A 214 12.48 13.45 3.27
C VAL A 214 13.58 14.51 3.38
N GLU A 215 13.22 15.77 3.17
CA GLU A 215 14.12 16.89 3.41
C GLU A 215 14.00 17.37 4.87
N ARG A 216 15.09 17.90 5.44
CA ARG A 216 15.02 18.66 6.69
C ARG A 216 14.98 20.13 6.32
N ASP A 217 13.88 20.79 6.64
CA ASP A 217 13.78 22.25 6.67
C ASP A 217 14.67 22.85 7.77
#